data_AF-A0A847YU20-F1
#
_entry.id   AF-A0A847YU20-F1
#
_cell.length_a   1.000
_cell.length_b   1.000
_cell.length_c   1.000
_cell.angle_alpha   90.00
_cell.angle_beta   90.00
_cell.angle_gamma   90.00
#
_symmetry.space_group_name_H-M   'P 1'
#
loop_
_entity.id
_entity.type
_entity.pdbx_description
1 polymer ?
#
loop_
_entity_poly.entity_id
_entity_poly.type
_entity_poly.pdbx_seq_one_letter_code
_entity_poly.pdbx_strand_id
1 'polypeptide(L)'
;MKKILIPFFSLVLVFSLLVSVTGTAAALPPPPPPPATPDLPEPVVTPVSGDMEFTTEFIPIVQFPGTTEFNQMLVPVGFPAGEAQFEGDGVIVTGMDSGKATACFYITGTQYGWGGKVGLWDGTKWVKLATTITPIEESNKSLACATITGDGTYAFIRYVVNASLLPVVSKPNCGTLGGIIILSISNSSGDGGLTWFNFGGTFSQNPNSWVSYRIINATPGITGDLFAQVPSDASGNFNFLAYDWYMPYGGYFTLHVETPYCFIDLMLGDDS
;
A
#
# COMPACT_ATOMS: atom_id res chain seq x y z
N MET A 1 17.09 3.83 -59.42
CA MET A 1 17.16 3.64 -57.94
C MET A 1 16.03 4.42 -57.25
N LYS A 2 14.75 4.03 -57.42
CA LYS A 2 13.59 4.75 -56.83
C LYS A 2 12.57 3.83 -56.12
N LYS A 3 12.82 2.51 -56.07
CA LYS A 3 11.86 1.51 -55.53
C LYS A 3 12.13 1.06 -54.09
N ILE A 4 13.19 1.57 -53.45
CA ILE A 4 13.60 1.17 -52.08
C ILE A 4 13.25 2.24 -51.03
N LEU A 5 12.88 3.46 -51.46
CA LEU A 5 12.68 4.59 -50.54
C LEU A 5 11.37 4.53 -49.73
N ILE A 6 10.32 3.89 -50.27
CA ILE A 6 8.98 3.85 -49.65
C ILE A 6 8.91 2.90 -48.44
N PRO A 7 9.42 1.64 -48.48
CA PRO A 7 9.36 0.77 -47.30
C PRO A 7 10.26 1.27 -46.16
N PHE A 8 11.36 1.97 -46.49
CA PHE A 8 12.25 2.53 -45.47
C PHE A 8 11.58 3.67 -44.69
N PHE A 9 10.83 4.53 -45.38
CA PHE A 9 10.13 5.64 -44.73
C PHE A 9 8.98 5.17 -43.82
N SER A 10 8.25 4.11 -44.22
CA SER A 10 7.22 3.50 -43.36
C SER A 10 7.80 2.84 -42.12
N LEU A 11 8.96 2.19 -42.25
CA LEU A 11 9.61 1.52 -41.12
C LEU A 11 10.17 2.53 -40.10
N VAL A 12 10.74 3.65 -40.58
CA VAL A 12 11.18 4.76 -39.72
C VAL A 12 10.01 5.43 -39.00
N LEU A 13 8.87 5.59 -39.67
CA LEU A 13 7.68 6.23 -39.08
C LEU A 13 7.04 5.34 -38.01
N VAL A 14 6.94 4.03 -38.24
CA VAL A 14 6.48 3.04 -37.24
C VAL A 14 7.44 2.96 -36.06
N PHE A 15 8.76 2.98 -36.32
CA PHE A 15 9.76 2.99 -35.25
C PHE A 15 9.71 4.29 -34.42
N SER A 16 9.46 5.44 -35.04
CA SER A 16 9.28 6.72 -34.34
C SER A 16 7.99 6.77 -33.50
N LEU A 17 6.94 6.05 -33.90
CA LEU A 17 5.70 5.91 -33.12
C LEU A 17 5.87 4.95 -31.94
N LEU A 18 6.68 3.89 -32.10
CA LEU A 18 6.99 2.92 -31.02
C LEU A 18 7.91 3.50 -29.95
N VAL A 19 8.76 4.47 -30.28
CA VAL A 19 9.68 5.12 -29.33
C VAL A 19 9.04 6.35 -28.65
N SER A 20 7.89 6.84 -29.12
CA SER A 20 7.21 8.02 -28.55
C SER A 20 6.17 7.71 -27.46
N VAL A 21 6.02 6.43 -27.05
CA VAL A 21 5.17 6.05 -25.91
C VAL A 21 6.01 5.49 -24.76
N THR A 22 6.88 6.32 -24.21
CA THR A 22 7.41 6.11 -22.86
C THR A 22 7.18 7.39 -22.05
N GLY A 23 5.97 7.51 -21.52
CA GLY A 23 5.77 8.36 -20.36
C GLY A 23 6.58 7.77 -19.21
N THR A 24 7.66 8.46 -18.83
CA THR A 24 8.43 8.14 -17.64
C THR A 24 7.65 8.58 -16.41
N ALA A 25 7.27 7.64 -15.56
CA ALA A 25 6.99 7.92 -14.16
C ALA A 25 8.27 7.63 -13.38
N ALA A 26 9.06 8.67 -13.09
CA ALA A 26 10.12 8.62 -12.11
C ALA A 26 9.54 8.98 -10.73
N ALA A 27 9.90 8.23 -9.68
CA ALA A 27 9.86 8.73 -8.32
C ALA A 27 11.04 9.69 -8.14
N LEU A 28 10.86 10.95 -8.54
CA LEU A 28 11.64 12.06 -8.02
C LEU A 28 11.49 12.09 -6.48
N PRO A 29 12.45 12.67 -5.72
CA PRO A 29 12.15 13.08 -4.34
C PRO A 29 10.80 13.81 -4.34
N PRO A 30 9.93 13.59 -3.35
CA PRO A 30 8.58 14.11 -3.39
C PRO A 30 8.65 15.60 -3.72
N PRO A 31 7.85 16.10 -4.69
CA PRO A 31 7.71 17.54 -4.84
C PRO A 31 7.41 18.13 -3.45
N PRO A 32 7.82 19.39 -3.17
CA PRO A 32 7.35 20.06 -1.97
C PRO A 32 5.84 19.81 -1.85
N PRO A 33 5.34 19.47 -0.65
CA PRO A 33 4.02 18.89 -0.48
C PRO A 33 3.03 19.66 -1.36
N PRO A 34 2.29 18.99 -2.26
CA PRO A 34 1.22 19.67 -2.95
C PRO A 34 0.35 20.34 -1.88
N PRO A 35 -0.15 21.57 -2.10
CA PRO A 35 -1.07 22.18 -1.15
C PRO A 35 -2.21 21.18 -0.91
N ALA A 36 -2.39 20.80 0.37
CA ALA A 36 -3.38 19.90 0.95
C ALA A 36 -4.17 18.99 -0.02
N THR A 37 -3.80 17.70 -0.10
CA THR A 37 -4.63 16.56 -0.59
C THR A 37 -5.20 16.67 -2.03
N PRO A 38 -5.52 15.55 -2.71
CA PRO A 38 -6.36 15.62 -3.91
C PRO A 38 -7.76 16.08 -3.50
N ASP A 39 -8.13 17.34 -3.76
CA ASP A 39 -9.40 18.04 -3.46
C ASP A 39 -10.58 17.10 -3.16
N LEU A 40 -10.63 16.57 -1.93
CA LEU A 40 -11.86 16.03 -1.38
C LEU A 40 -12.68 17.24 -0.99
N PRO A 41 -13.96 17.31 -1.38
CA PRO A 41 -14.80 18.41 -0.94
C PRO A 41 -14.84 18.44 0.59
N GLU A 42 -15.02 19.63 1.13
CA GLU A 42 -15.17 19.85 2.56
C GLU A 42 -16.28 18.97 3.14
N PRO A 43 -16.13 18.49 4.39
CA PRO A 43 -17.19 17.73 5.03
C PRO A 43 -18.45 18.56 5.20
N VAL A 44 -19.60 17.91 5.17
CA VAL A 44 -20.90 18.59 5.26
C VAL A 44 -21.61 18.14 6.52
N VAL A 45 -22.05 19.10 7.35
CA VAL A 45 -22.87 18.83 8.54
C VAL A 45 -24.26 19.42 8.33
N THR A 46 -25.28 18.58 8.42
CA THR A 46 -26.69 18.97 8.19
C THR A 46 -27.55 18.65 9.41
N PRO A 47 -28.38 19.59 9.90
CA PRO A 47 -29.38 19.27 10.93
C PRO A 47 -30.37 18.21 10.43
N VAL A 48 -30.70 17.22 11.26
CA VAL A 48 -31.68 16.15 10.92
C VAL A 48 -33.06 16.46 11.50
N SER A 49 -33.12 17.09 12.67
CA SER A 49 -34.38 17.41 13.36
C SER A 49 -34.22 18.56 14.34
N GLY A 50 -35.20 19.48 14.34
CA GLY A 50 -35.27 20.65 15.22
C GLY A 50 -34.69 21.92 14.59
N ASP A 51 -35.08 23.08 15.13
CA ASP A 51 -34.49 24.39 14.83
C ASP A 51 -33.14 24.52 15.57
N MET A 52 -32.22 23.59 15.29
CA MET A 52 -30.91 23.55 15.92
C MET A 52 -29.96 24.51 15.21
N GLU A 53 -29.39 25.44 15.96
CA GLU A 53 -28.29 26.29 15.51
C GLU A 53 -26.97 25.73 16.06
N PHE A 54 -26.00 25.49 15.18
CA PHE A 54 -24.64 25.12 15.55
C PHE A 54 -23.68 25.76 14.56
N THR A 55 -22.41 25.84 14.94
CA THR A 55 -21.34 26.29 14.06
C THR A 55 -20.43 25.13 13.70
N THR A 56 -19.86 25.20 12.49
CA THR A 56 -18.92 24.21 11.98
C THR A 56 -17.63 24.92 11.58
N GLU A 57 -16.50 24.38 12.02
CA GLU A 57 -15.17 24.82 11.60
C GLU A 57 -14.41 23.65 10.98
N PHE A 58 -13.86 23.84 9.79
CA PHE A 58 -13.04 22.83 9.13
C PHE A 58 -11.62 22.87 9.66
N ILE A 59 -11.08 21.71 9.96
CA ILE A 59 -9.70 21.57 10.41
C ILE A 59 -8.93 20.61 9.50
N PRO A 60 -7.68 20.92 9.13
CA PRO A 60 -6.86 20.01 8.35
C PRO A 60 -6.31 18.87 9.23
N ILE A 61 -5.91 17.77 8.59
CA ILE A 61 -5.40 16.56 9.28
C ILE A 61 -4.26 16.88 10.26
N VAL A 62 -3.37 17.82 9.91
CA VAL A 62 -2.24 18.23 10.77
C VAL A 62 -2.68 18.85 12.11
N GLN A 63 -3.93 19.29 12.22
CA GLN A 63 -4.53 19.84 13.43
C GLN A 63 -5.43 18.83 14.17
N PHE A 64 -5.56 17.60 13.68
CA PHE A 64 -6.40 16.60 14.31
C PHE A 64 -5.85 16.19 15.68
N PRO A 65 -6.71 16.11 16.72
CA PRO A 65 -6.30 15.57 18.01
C PRO A 65 -5.98 14.08 17.91
N GLY A 66 -5.10 13.58 18.78
CA GLY A 66 -4.75 12.16 18.79
C GLY A 66 -4.20 11.66 17.45
N THR A 67 -3.26 12.42 16.89
CA THR A 67 -2.55 12.06 15.66
C THR A 67 -1.13 11.63 16.00
N THR A 68 -0.66 10.58 15.34
CA THR A 68 0.72 10.07 15.44
C THR A 68 1.30 9.87 14.05
N GLU A 69 2.62 9.99 13.92
CA GLU A 69 3.33 9.72 12.68
C GLU A 69 3.64 8.22 12.56
N PHE A 70 3.31 7.62 11.42
CA PHE A 70 3.69 6.26 11.06
C PHE A 70 4.03 6.20 9.58
N ASN A 71 5.25 5.79 9.25
CA ASN A 71 5.75 5.75 7.86
C ASN A 71 5.51 7.06 7.09
N GLN A 72 5.82 8.21 7.70
CA GLN A 72 5.62 9.56 7.12
C GLN A 72 4.15 9.92 6.84
N MET A 73 3.19 9.16 7.41
CA MET A 73 1.76 9.45 7.35
C MET A 73 1.22 9.81 8.73
N LEU A 74 0.24 10.69 8.77
CA LEU A 74 -0.52 11.03 9.98
C LEU A 74 -1.65 10.03 10.18
N VAL A 75 -1.60 9.27 11.27
CA VAL A 75 -2.57 8.21 11.58
C VAL A 75 -3.24 8.43 12.94
N PRO A 76 -4.50 7.96 13.12
CA PRO A 76 -5.21 8.12 14.39
C PRO A 76 -4.61 7.23 15.49
N VAL A 77 -4.52 7.77 16.71
CA VAL A 77 -4.22 6.97 17.91
C VAL A 77 -5.36 6.01 18.24
N GLY A 78 -5.03 4.87 18.86
CA GLY A 78 -6.00 3.85 19.26
C GLY A 78 -6.31 2.80 18.19
N PHE A 79 -5.59 2.82 17.08
CA PHE A 79 -5.62 1.79 16.04
C PHE A 79 -4.25 1.08 15.96
N PRO A 80 -4.20 -0.22 15.57
CA PRO A 80 -2.94 -0.86 15.29
C PRO A 80 -2.19 -0.15 14.15
N ALA A 81 -0.86 -0.15 14.23
CA ALA A 81 -0.02 0.56 13.28
C ALA A 81 -0.23 0.05 11.85
N GLY A 82 -0.50 0.98 10.91
CA GLY A 82 -0.72 0.67 9.51
C GLY A 82 -2.13 0.19 9.13
N GLU A 83 -3.06 0.05 10.09
CA GLU A 83 -4.42 -0.41 9.79
C GLU A 83 -5.40 0.71 9.45
N ALA A 84 -5.16 1.93 9.94
CA ALA A 84 -6.07 3.06 9.78
C ALA A 84 -5.32 4.36 9.48
N GLN A 85 -5.97 5.25 8.73
CA GLN A 85 -5.49 6.59 8.40
C GLN A 85 -6.64 7.59 8.33
N PHE A 86 -6.33 8.88 8.42
CA PHE A 86 -7.30 9.93 8.11
C PHE A 86 -7.44 10.10 6.59
N GLU A 87 -8.61 10.53 6.15
CA GLU A 87 -8.84 10.95 4.77
C GLU A 87 -9.72 12.21 4.75
N GLY A 88 -9.19 13.26 4.10
CA GLY A 88 -9.85 14.56 4.03
C GLY A 88 -9.78 15.37 5.33
N ASP A 89 -10.38 16.55 5.27
CA ASP A 89 -10.49 17.45 6.42
C ASP A 89 -11.53 16.97 7.44
N GLY A 90 -11.36 17.44 8.66
CA GLY A 90 -12.25 17.20 9.78
C GLY A 90 -13.19 18.38 9.99
N VAL A 91 -14.16 18.21 10.87
CA VAL A 91 -15.08 19.28 11.28
C VAL A 91 -15.19 19.32 12.80
N ILE A 92 -15.02 20.53 13.36
CA ILE A 92 -15.39 20.85 14.73
C ILE A 92 -16.81 21.36 14.71
N VAL A 93 -17.67 20.77 15.53
CA VAL A 93 -19.05 21.21 15.73
C VAL A 93 -19.17 21.80 17.13
N THR A 94 -19.71 23.02 17.23
CA THR A 94 -19.97 23.69 18.52
C THR A 94 -21.37 24.30 18.58
N GLY A 95 -21.96 24.34 19.77
CA GLY A 95 -23.29 24.92 20.02
C GLY A 95 -24.45 23.94 19.80
N MET A 96 -24.17 22.64 19.67
CA MET A 96 -25.18 21.59 19.55
C MET A 96 -25.77 21.24 20.92
N ASP A 97 -26.71 22.07 21.39
CA ASP A 97 -27.32 21.92 22.72
C ASP A 97 -28.34 20.77 22.79
N SER A 98 -29.04 20.48 21.69
CA SER A 98 -30.01 19.37 21.61
C SER A 98 -30.34 18.99 20.17
N GLY A 99 -30.66 17.71 19.93
CA GLY A 99 -31.13 17.20 18.65
C GLY A 99 -30.14 16.26 17.96
N LYS A 100 -30.24 16.14 16.63
CA LYS A 100 -29.37 15.30 15.81
C LYS A 100 -28.96 16.03 14.54
N ALA A 101 -27.71 15.85 14.13
CA ALA A 101 -27.22 16.25 12.82
C ALA A 101 -26.57 15.06 12.12
N THR A 102 -26.28 15.20 10.84
CA THR A 102 -25.52 14.23 10.06
C THR A 102 -24.23 14.89 9.60
N ALA A 103 -23.10 14.30 9.95
CA ALA A 103 -21.78 14.67 9.43
C ALA A 103 -21.38 13.71 8.31
N CYS A 104 -21.09 14.25 7.13
CA CYS A 104 -20.77 13.51 5.92
C CYS A 104 -19.38 13.89 5.41
N PHE A 105 -18.59 12.88 5.05
CA PHE A 105 -17.22 13.01 4.56
C PHE A 105 -17.07 12.28 3.23
N TYR A 106 -16.22 12.80 2.36
CA TYR A 106 -15.92 12.13 1.10
C TYR A 106 -14.80 11.11 1.27
N ILE A 107 -14.97 9.93 0.69
CA ILE A 107 -13.97 8.85 0.62
C ILE A 107 -13.76 8.45 -0.84
N THR A 108 -12.53 8.07 -1.18
CA THR A 108 -12.18 7.44 -2.46
C THR A 108 -11.79 5.98 -2.30
N GLY A 109 -11.90 5.21 -3.39
CA GLY A 109 -11.35 3.86 -3.46
C GLY A 109 -12.18 2.78 -2.77
N THR A 110 -13.46 3.03 -2.52
CA THR A 110 -14.40 2.03 -2.01
C THR A 110 -14.53 0.82 -2.94
N GLN A 111 -14.45 1.06 -4.25
CA GLN A 111 -14.36 0.02 -5.29
C GLN A 111 -13.08 -0.83 -5.23
N TYR A 112 -12.05 -0.35 -4.51
CA TYR A 112 -10.78 -1.02 -4.31
C TYR A 112 -10.64 -1.60 -2.89
N GLY A 113 -11.75 -1.84 -2.20
CA GLY A 113 -11.73 -2.48 -0.88
C GLY A 113 -11.37 -1.57 0.29
N TRP A 114 -11.34 -0.26 0.06
CA TRP A 114 -11.26 0.72 1.15
C TRP A 114 -12.64 1.02 1.73
N GLY A 115 -12.67 1.32 3.01
CA GLY A 115 -13.85 1.80 3.70
C GLY A 115 -13.43 2.63 4.89
N GLY A 116 -14.34 2.81 5.84
CA GLY A 116 -14.02 3.56 7.04
C GLY A 116 -15.24 3.87 7.88
N LYS A 117 -15.01 4.68 8.91
CA LYS A 117 -16.06 5.22 9.76
C LYS A 117 -15.75 6.67 10.12
N VAL A 118 -16.81 7.44 10.35
CA VAL A 118 -16.68 8.73 11.03
C VAL A 118 -16.27 8.47 12.47
N GLY A 119 -15.18 9.09 12.89
CA GLY A 119 -14.68 9.07 14.26
C GLY A 119 -15.04 10.36 14.99
N LEU A 120 -15.40 10.24 16.27
CA LEU A 120 -15.52 11.34 17.22
C LEU A 120 -14.31 11.29 18.17
N TRP A 121 -13.64 12.42 18.37
CA TRP A 121 -12.62 12.54 19.40
C TRP A 121 -13.26 12.64 20.80
N ASP A 122 -12.98 11.69 21.69
CA ASP A 122 -13.53 11.67 23.07
C ASP A 122 -12.64 12.38 24.11
N GLY A 123 -11.55 13.01 23.67
CA GLY A 123 -10.52 13.58 24.55
C GLY A 123 -9.28 12.68 24.71
N THR A 124 -9.40 11.38 24.41
CA THR A 124 -8.33 10.39 24.57
C THR A 124 -8.11 9.50 23.36
N LYS A 125 -9.18 9.16 22.64
CA LYS A 125 -9.17 8.29 21.47
C LYS A 125 -10.28 8.67 20.49
N TRP A 126 -10.15 8.12 19.29
CA TRP A 126 -11.19 8.22 18.29
C TRP A 126 -12.23 7.11 18.47
N VAL A 127 -13.48 7.51 18.73
CA VAL A 127 -14.64 6.63 18.86
C VAL A 127 -15.35 6.51 17.52
N LYS A 128 -15.42 5.28 16.98
CA LYS A 128 -16.07 4.99 15.69
C LYS A 128 -17.59 5.09 15.80
N LEU A 129 -18.20 5.98 15.04
CA LEU A 129 -19.65 6.11 14.92
C LEU A 129 -20.21 5.10 13.91
N ALA A 130 -21.52 4.86 13.98
CA ALA A 130 -22.21 4.12 12.92
C ALA A 130 -22.23 4.98 11.64
N THR A 131 -21.66 4.46 10.56
CA THR A 131 -21.46 5.20 9.31
C THR A 131 -22.07 4.43 8.16
N THR A 132 -22.82 5.14 7.31
CA THR A 132 -23.31 4.63 6.04
C THR A 132 -22.46 5.22 4.93
N ILE A 133 -21.95 4.39 4.03
CA ILE A 133 -21.16 4.82 2.87
C ILE A 133 -22.02 4.62 1.61
N THR A 134 -22.31 5.71 0.92
CA THR A 134 -23.12 5.72 -0.29
C THR A 134 -22.25 6.13 -1.48
N PRO A 135 -22.10 5.28 -2.51
CA PRO A 135 -21.42 5.66 -3.75
C PRO A 135 -22.10 6.87 -4.40
N ILE A 136 -21.32 7.79 -4.96
CA ILE A 136 -21.84 8.91 -5.74
C ILE A 136 -21.87 8.47 -7.20
N GLU A 137 -23.03 8.58 -7.84
CA GLU A 137 -23.19 8.23 -9.26
C GLU A 137 -22.18 8.98 -10.13
N GLU A 138 -21.63 8.28 -11.12
CA GLU A 138 -20.67 8.82 -12.09
C GLU A 138 -19.36 9.37 -11.46
N SER A 139 -19.03 8.98 -10.22
CA SER A 139 -17.82 9.40 -9.51
C SER A 139 -17.05 8.22 -8.91
N ASN A 140 -15.74 8.39 -8.72
CA ASN A 140 -14.90 7.48 -7.92
C ASN A 140 -14.94 7.78 -6.41
N LYS A 141 -15.80 8.73 -6.01
CA LYS A 141 -16.03 9.17 -4.63
C LYS A 141 -17.26 8.48 -4.05
N SER A 142 -17.27 8.29 -2.74
CA SER A 142 -18.45 7.90 -1.96
C SER A 142 -18.61 8.86 -0.79
N LEU A 143 -19.83 8.98 -0.28
CA LEU A 143 -20.15 9.82 0.86
C LEU A 143 -20.35 8.95 2.10
N ALA A 144 -19.52 9.16 3.11
CA ALA A 144 -19.57 8.47 4.39
C ALA A 144 -20.24 9.36 5.44
N CYS A 145 -21.46 9.02 5.84
CA CYS A 145 -22.27 9.84 6.75
C CYS A 145 -22.53 9.13 8.08
N ALA A 146 -22.45 9.88 9.17
CA ALA A 146 -22.82 9.42 10.52
C ALA A 146 -23.73 10.42 11.21
N THR A 147 -24.67 9.92 12.02
CA THR A 147 -25.47 10.77 12.91
C THR A 147 -24.63 11.21 14.09
N ILE A 148 -24.63 12.51 14.38
CA ILE A 148 -23.97 13.15 15.52
C ILE A 148 -25.04 13.76 16.44
N THR A 149 -24.75 13.81 17.74
CA THR A 149 -25.72 14.23 18.77
C THR A 149 -25.17 15.24 19.76
N GLY A 150 -24.01 15.83 19.47
CA GLY A 150 -23.41 16.84 20.33
C GLY A 150 -22.17 17.45 19.71
N ASP A 151 -21.60 18.39 20.45
CA ASP A 151 -20.33 19.04 20.10
C ASP A 151 -19.18 18.04 20.05
N GLY A 152 -18.18 18.37 19.22
CA GLY A 152 -16.97 17.57 19.14
C GLY A 152 -16.19 17.76 17.86
N THR A 153 -15.04 17.09 17.80
CA THR A 153 -14.21 16.99 16.61
C THR A 153 -14.51 15.68 15.89
N TYR A 154 -14.92 15.79 14.63
CA TYR A 154 -15.29 14.67 13.78
C TYR A 154 -14.34 14.57 12.59
N ALA A 155 -13.91 13.35 12.27
CA ALA A 155 -13.06 13.08 11.12
C ALA A 155 -13.41 11.73 10.49
N PHE A 156 -13.10 11.54 9.22
CA PHE A 156 -13.24 10.23 8.60
C PHE A 156 -11.96 9.39 8.77
N ILE A 157 -12.12 8.19 9.33
CA ILE A 157 -11.05 7.24 9.57
C ILE A 157 -11.20 6.11 8.56
N ARG A 158 -10.28 6.08 7.60
CA ARG A 158 -10.22 5.12 6.51
C ARG A 158 -9.40 3.90 6.90
N TYR A 159 -9.85 2.72 6.50
CA TYR A 159 -9.13 1.45 6.66
C TYR A 159 -9.55 0.46 5.56
N VAL A 160 -8.77 -0.62 5.40
CA VAL A 160 -9.09 -1.68 4.42
C VAL A 160 -10.25 -2.52 4.94
N VAL A 161 -11.33 -2.61 4.17
CA VAL A 161 -12.50 -3.45 4.48
C VAL A 161 -12.52 -4.74 3.68
N ASN A 162 -11.88 -4.74 2.50
CA ASN A 162 -11.76 -5.93 1.66
C ASN A 162 -10.40 -5.96 0.96
N ALA A 163 -9.44 -6.67 1.57
CA ALA A 163 -8.09 -6.77 1.04
C ALA A 163 -8.03 -7.42 -0.36
N SER A 164 -8.99 -8.28 -0.73
CA SER A 164 -9.04 -8.93 -2.04
C SER A 164 -9.37 -7.99 -3.19
N LEU A 165 -9.93 -6.81 -2.88
CA LEU A 165 -10.23 -5.76 -3.88
C LEU A 165 -9.13 -4.69 -3.96
N LEU A 166 -8.15 -4.72 -3.05
CA LEU A 166 -7.01 -3.82 -3.17
C LEU A 166 -6.36 -4.06 -4.52
N PRO A 167 -5.87 -3.01 -5.20
CA PRO A 167 -5.14 -3.20 -6.43
C PRO A 167 -3.97 -4.11 -6.11
N VAL A 168 -4.01 -5.32 -6.65
CA VAL A 168 -2.86 -6.21 -6.64
C VAL A 168 -1.89 -5.54 -7.59
N VAL A 169 -1.04 -4.67 -7.05
CA VAL A 169 0.13 -4.22 -7.78
C VAL A 169 0.98 -5.48 -7.86
N SER A 170 0.78 -6.29 -8.90
CA SER A 170 1.69 -7.38 -9.21
C SER A 170 3.01 -6.68 -9.48
N LYS A 171 3.89 -6.68 -8.49
CA LYS A 171 5.25 -6.18 -8.65
C LYS A 171 5.80 -6.84 -9.92
N PRO A 172 6.44 -6.12 -10.85
CA PRO A 172 7.01 -6.78 -12.00
C PRO A 172 8.05 -7.80 -11.54
N ASN A 173 8.26 -8.84 -12.35
CA ASN A 173 9.38 -9.75 -12.11
C ASN A 173 10.70 -8.95 -12.26
N CYS A 174 11.61 -9.04 -11.30
CA CYS A 174 12.87 -8.28 -11.29
C CYS A 174 13.71 -8.53 -12.56
N GLY A 175 13.59 -9.70 -13.20
CA GLY A 175 14.25 -10.00 -14.48
C GLY A 175 13.73 -9.17 -15.66
N THR A 176 12.49 -8.67 -15.60
CA THR A 176 11.91 -7.81 -16.65
C THR A 176 12.40 -6.35 -16.57
N LEU A 177 12.98 -5.94 -15.43
CA LEU A 177 13.51 -4.59 -15.22
C LEU A 177 14.98 -4.45 -15.64
N GLY A 178 15.58 -5.49 -16.24
CA GLY A 178 16.97 -5.48 -16.69
C GLY A 178 18.00 -5.39 -15.54
N GLY A 179 17.56 -5.65 -14.30
CA GLY A 179 18.44 -5.67 -13.14
C GLY A 179 19.32 -6.91 -13.12
N ILE A 180 20.60 -6.73 -12.82
CA ILE A 180 21.50 -7.83 -12.50
C ILE A 180 21.14 -8.29 -11.09
N ILE A 181 20.59 -9.49 -10.99
CA ILE A 181 20.33 -10.17 -9.73
C ILE A 181 21.38 -11.26 -9.62
N ILE A 182 22.26 -11.14 -8.62
CA ILE A 182 23.17 -12.22 -8.26
C ILE A 182 22.60 -12.83 -6.99
N LEU A 183 22.06 -14.03 -7.09
CA LEU A 183 21.64 -14.83 -5.94
C LEU A 183 22.68 -15.92 -5.74
N SER A 184 23.32 -15.92 -4.58
CA SER A 184 24.16 -17.02 -4.14
C SER A 184 23.35 -17.85 -3.16
N ILE A 185 23.00 -19.06 -3.57
CA ILE A 185 22.35 -20.04 -2.72
C ILE A 185 23.41 -21.09 -2.40
N SER A 186 23.64 -21.34 -1.11
CA SER A 186 24.45 -22.46 -0.66
C SER A 186 23.57 -23.45 0.07
N ASN A 187 23.91 -24.73 -0.08
CA ASN A 187 23.27 -25.80 0.64
C ASN A 187 24.29 -26.71 1.32
N SER A 188 23.87 -27.33 2.41
CA SER A 188 24.62 -28.42 3.04
C SER A 188 23.69 -29.60 3.29
N SER A 189 24.14 -30.80 2.92
CA SER A 189 23.43 -32.04 3.18
C SER A 189 23.81 -32.57 4.56
N GLY A 190 22.81 -32.78 5.41
CA GLY A 190 22.98 -33.47 6.69
C GLY A 190 22.78 -34.98 6.56
N ASP A 191 23.39 -35.74 7.47
CA ASP A 191 23.09 -37.17 7.62
C ASP A 191 21.58 -37.34 7.88
N GLY A 192 20.88 -38.00 6.95
CA GLY A 192 19.42 -38.21 7.02
C GLY A 192 18.58 -37.62 5.88
N GLY A 193 19.21 -37.10 4.82
CA GLY A 193 18.47 -36.62 3.64
C GLY A 193 17.79 -35.26 3.85
N LEU A 194 18.38 -34.43 4.72
CA LEU A 194 17.95 -33.07 4.99
C LEU A 194 18.92 -32.08 4.35
N THR A 195 18.39 -31.12 3.60
CA THR A 195 19.18 -30.08 2.95
C THR A 195 18.89 -28.73 3.60
N TRP A 196 19.95 -28.10 4.11
CA TRP A 196 19.93 -26.76 4.67
C TRP A 196 20.20 -25.75 3.58
N PHE A 197 19.54 -24.60 3.63
CA PHE A 197 19.74 -23.55 2.65
C PHE A 197 19.88 -22.19 3.32
N ASN A 198 20.86 -21.46 2.82
CA ASN A 198 21.10 -20.06 3.12
C ASN A 198 21.37 -19.33 1.81
N PHE A 199 20.95 -18.07 1.73
CA PHE A 199 21.18 -17.30 0.52
C PHE A 199 21.39 -15.82 0.81
N GLY A 200 22.05 -15.18 -0.15
CA GLY A 200 22.24 -13.75 -0.20
C GLY A 200 22.29 -13.31 -1.65
N GLY A 201 22.44 -12.01 -1.85
CA GLY A 201 22.56 -11.50 -3.19
C GLY A 201 22.69 -10.00 -3.26
N THR A 202 22.56 -9.50 -4.49
CA THR A 202 22.63 -8.06 -4.78
C THR A 202 21.46 -7.65 -5.66
N PHE A 203 20.70 -6.65 -5.21
CA PHE A 203 19.75 -5.89 -6.02
C PHE A 203 20.31 -4.48 -6.25
N SER A 204 21.23 -4.33 -7.20
CA SER A 204 21.94 -3.05 -7.45
C SER A 204 21.02 -1.90 -7.86
N GLN A 205 19.86 -2.21 -8.43
CA GLN A 205 18.83 -1.22 -8.78
C GLN A 205 17.99 -0.76 -7.58
N ASN A 206 18.04 -1.49 -6.45
CA ASN A 206 17.23 -1.22 -5.26
C ASN A 206 18.10 -1.13 -3.99
N PRO A 207 19.12 -0.25 -3.94
CA PRO A 207 19.95 -0.10 -2.74
C PRO A 207 19.15 0.50 -1.57
N ASN A 208 19.61 0.25 -0.34
CA ASN A 208 18.99 0.75 0.90
C ASN A 208 17.50 0.42 1.05
N SER A 209 17.06 -0.71 0.49
CA SER A 209 15.67 -1.15 0.53
C SER A 209 15.49 -2.41 1.36
N TRP A 210 14.27 -2.68 1.80
CA TRP A 210 13.94 -3.93 2.47
C TRP A 210 13.78 -5.06 1.46
N VAL A 211 14.53 -6.14 1.65
CA VAL A 211 14.39 -7.37 0.88
C VAL A 211 13.75 -8.41 1.76
N SER A 212 12.69 -9.07 1.28
CA SER A 212 12.03 -10.16 1.98
C SER A 212 12.03 -11.42 1.13
N TYR A 213 11.91 -12.58 1.76
CA TYR A 213 11.65 -13.83 1.06
C TYR A 213 10.50 -14.62 1.67
N ARG A 214 9.88 -15.47 0.88
CA ARG A 214 8.92 -16.50 1.29
C ARG A 214 9.22 -17.81 0.58
N ILE A 215 9.07 -18.91 1.30
CA ILE A 215 9.00 -20.24 0.72
C ILE A 215 7.55 -20.56 0.41
N ILE A 216 7.23 -20.80 -0.87
CA ILE A 216 5.88 -21.14 -1.33
C ILE A 216 5.91 -22.43 -2.17
N ASN A 217 4.75 -23.05 -2.38
CA ASN A 217 4.58 -24.26 -3.19
C ASN A 217 5.48 -25.45 -2.80
N ALA A 218 5.86 -25.54 -1.52
CA ALA A 218 6.75 -26.58 -1.01
C ALA A 218 6.08 -27.97 -1.01
N THR A 219 6.71 -28.97 -1.63
CA THR A 219 6.26 -30.36 -1.65
C THR A 219 7.47 -31.31 -1.56
N PRO A 220 7.58 -32.20 -0.54
CA PRO A 220 6.79 -32.18 0.70
C PRO A 220 7.05 -30.90 1.52
N GLY A 221 6.29 -30.69 2.59
CA GLY A 221 6.38 -29.46 3.39
C GLY A 221 7.80 -29.18 3.90
N ILE A 222 8.22 -27.91 3.79
CA ILE A 222 9.47 -27.38 4.32
C ILE A 222 9.25 -26.86 5.75
N THR A 223 10.25 -26.96 6.60
CA THR A 223 10.23 -26.44 7.98
C THR A 223 11.33 -25.41 8.20
N GLY A 224 11.31 -24.69 9.33
CA GLY A 224 12.27 -23.64 9.66
C GLY A 224 11.75 -22.23 9.37
N ASP A 225 12.65 -21.31 9.03
CA ASP A 225 12.33 -19.91 8.73
C ASP A 225 11.76 -19.81 7.30
N LEU A 226 10.44 -19.88 7.16
CA LEU A 226 9.78 -19.83 5.84
C LEU A 226 9.56 -18.41 5.31
N PHE A 227 9.88 -17.39 6.12
CA PHE A 227 9.79 -15.99 5.79
C PHE A 227 10.79 -15.18 6.63
N ALA A 228 11.49 -14.26 5.98
CA ALA A 228 12.26 -13.24 6.69
C ALA A 228 12.38 -11.96 5.85
N GLN A 229 12.89 -10.90 6.50
CA GLN A 229 13.16 -9.63 5.87
C GLN A 229 14.46 -9.03 6.42
N VAL A 230 15.31 -8.49 5.53
CA VAL A 230 16.58 -7.84 5.87
C VAL A 230 16.75 -6.56 5.03
N PRO A 231 17.45 -5.54 5.54
CA PRO A 231 17.78 -4.38 4.73
C PRO A 231 18.92 -4.71 3.76
N SER A 232 18.86 -4.19 2.55
CA SER A 232 20.00 -4.15 1.64
C SER A 232 20.91 -2.96 1.94
N ASP A 233 22.21 -3.08 1.72
CA ASP A 233 23.15 -1.96 1.87
C ASP A 233 23.08 -0.93 0.71
N ALA A 234 23.98 0.06 0.74
CA ALA A 234 24.07 1.10 -0.28
C ALA A 234 24.45 0.60 -1.68
N SER A 235 24.97 -0.62 -1.78
CA SER A 235 25.26 -1.31 -3.05
C SER A 235 24.14 -2.30 -3.43
N GLY A 236 23.09 -2.40 -2.61
CA GLY A 236 21.98 -3.33 -2.80
C GLY A 236 22.29 -4.76 -2.34
N ASN A 237 23.37 -4.99 -1.61
CA ASN A 237 23.68 -6.32 -1.08
C ASN A 237 22.75 -6.64 0.09
N PHE A 238 22.20 -7.84 0.10
CA PHE A 238 21.37 -8.36 1.18
C PHE A 238 21.82 -9.77 1.54
N ASN A 239 21.52 -10.19 2.77
CA ASN A 239 21.97 -11.48 3.25
C ASN A 239 21.00 -12.10 4.26
N PHE A 240 20.59 -13.35 4.01
CA PHE A 240 19.77 -14.16 4.90
C PHE A 240 20.55 -15.29 5.58
N LEU A 241 21.87 -15.17 5.75
CA LEU A 241 22.75 -16.14 6.44
C LEU A 241 22.31 -16.50 7.88
N ALA A 242 21.48 -15.68 8.53
CA ALA A 242 20.98 -15.94 9.87
C ALA A 242 19.65 -16.71 9.92
N TYR A 243 19.10 -17.07 8.75
CA TYR A 243 17.82 -17.75 8.61
C TYR A 243 18.03 -19.09 7.91
N ASP A 244 17.49 -20.13 8.51
CA ASP A 244 17.67 -21.50 8.03
C ASP A 244 16.32 -22.18 7.82
N TRP A 245 16.19 -22.85 6.69
CA TRP A 245 15.04 -23.70 6.40
C TRP A 245 15.47 -25.03 5.81
N TYR A 246 14.59 -26.01 5.96
CA TYR A 246 14.90 -27.43 5.85
C TYR A 246 13.96 -28.10 4.87
N MET A 247 14.54 -28.75 3.86
CA MET A 247 13.78 -29.50 2.87
C MET A 247 14.06 -31.00 2.98
N PRO A 248 13.02 -31.85 2.98
CA PRO A 248 13.18 -33.30 2.83
C PRO A 248 13.68 -33.68 1.43
N TYR A 249 14.38 -34.81 1.33
CA TYR A 249 14.87 -35.37 0.07
C TYR A 249 13.78 -35.49 -1.01
N GLY A 250 14.15 -35.15 -2.25
CA GLY A 250 13.23 -35.17 -3.40
C GLY A 250 12.14 -34.09 -3.35
N GLY A 251 12.31 -33.08 -2.50
CA GLY A 251 11.41 -31.94 -2.41
C GLY A 251 11.67 -30.86 -3.46
N TYR A 252 10.63 -30.09 -3.76
CA TYR A 252 10.71 -28.86 -4.55
C TYR A 252 9.90 -27.75 -3.88
N PHE A 253 10.28 -26.51 -4.14
CA PHE A 253 9.61 -25.32 -3.65
C PHE A 253 9.92 -24.12 -4.55
N THR A 254 9.23 -23.01 -4.29
CA THR A 254 9.52 -21.72 -4.92
C THR A 254 10.03 -20.77 -3.84
N LEU A 255 11.23 -20.23 -4.04
CA LEU A 255 11.74 -19.10 -3.29
C LEU A 255 11.23 -17.81 -3.94
N HIS A 256 10.27 -17.17 -3.29
CA HIS A 256 9.75 -15.86 -3.67
C HIS A 256 10.56 -14.77 -2.95
N VAL A 257 11.39 -14.02 -3.67
CA VAL A 257 12.16 -12.89 -3.11
C VAL A 257 11.55 -11.59 -3.60
N GLU A 258 11.28 -10.67 -2.68
CA GLU A 258 10.51 -9.46 -2.94
C GLU A 258 11.27 -8.23 -2.40
N THR A 259 11.36 -7.19 -3.23
CA THR A 259 11.81 -5.83 -2.86
C THR A 259 10.60 -4.89 -2.87
N PRO A 260 10.73 -3.60 -2.51
CA PRO A 260 9.62 -2.66 -2.64
C PRO A 260 9.12 -2.50 -4.09
N TYR A 261 9.97 -2.83 -5.08
CA TYR A 261 9.75 -2.48 -6.49
C TYR A 261 9.47 -3.68 -7.41
N CYS A 262 9.98 -4.87 -7.08
CA CYS A 262 9.89 -6.05 -7.94
C CYS A 262 9.92 -7.34 -7.10
N PHE A 263 9.59 -8.47 -7.72
CA PHE A 263 9.77 -9.79 -7.12
C PHE A 263 10.52 -10.75 -8.05
N ILE A 264 11.07 -11.83 -7.53
CA ILE A 264 11.57 -12.95 -8.31
C ILE A 264 11.12 -14.26 -7.67
N ASP A 265 10.65 -15.18 -8.50
CA ASP A 265 10.35 -16.56 -8.11
C ASP A 265 11.44 -17.46 -8.67
N LEU A 266 12.10 -18.21 -7.78
CA LEU A 266 13.07 -19.24 -8.15
C LEU A 266 12.49 -20.59 -7.75
N MET A 267 12.26 -21.45 -8.73
CA MET A 267 11.96 -22.85 -8.43
C MET A 267 13.26 -23.56 -8.07
N LEU A 268 13.28 -24.17 -6.90
CA LEU A 268 14.43 -24.89 -6.35
C LEU A 268 13.96 -26.28 -5.94
N GLY A 269 14.83 -27.27 -6.11
CA GLY A 269 14.54 -28.65 -5.77
C GLY A 269 15.82 -29.45 -5.58
N ASP A 270 15.66 -30.60 -4.96
CA ASP A 270 16.73 -31.59 -4.88
C ASP A 270 16.69 -32.42 -6.17
N ASP A 271 17.48 -32.00 -7.15
CA ASP A 271 17.72 -32.76 -8.38
C ASP A 271 18.69 -33.90 -8.05
N SER A 272 18.19 -34.97 -7.43
CA SER A 272 18.93 -36.22 -7.22
C SER A 272 19.47 -36.78 -8.53
#